data_AF-A0A7C7MPB2-F1
#
_entry.id   AF-A0A7C7MPB2-F1
#
_cell.length_a   1.000
_cell.length_b   1.000
_cell.length_c   1.000
_cell.angle_alpha   90.00
_cell.angle_beta   90.00
_cell.angle_gamma   90.00
#
_symmetry.space_group_name_H-M   'P 1'
#
loop_
_entity.id
_entity.type
_entity.pdbx_description
1 polymer ?
#
loop_
_entity_poly.entity_id
_entity_poly.type
_entity_poly.pdbx_seq_one_letter_code
_entity_poly.pdbx_strand_id
1 'polypeptide(L)'
;MEVNRQAMVFRALFTAFSLVLLLITQPTPTYATSNKIVFDICEDYFEELDDARDLLCNIYIRAINDWRIYNLGLIEYLEEEGYKSKAETVEEHDAFGCNTTEISRADFIRHYLDYMQEHEERMEDSFIYTIGDALEPFCKKQDRKSEPAFYLEEDRHKKKS
;
A
#
# COMPACT_ATOMS: atom_id res chain seq x y z
N MET A 1 22.05 44.85 35.80
CA MET A 1 21.71 44.85 34.36
C MET A 1 22.18 43.57 33.64
N GLU A 2 23.26 42.93 34.10
CA GLU A 2 23.81 41.67 33.55
C GLU A 2 22.87 40.44 33.63
N VAL A 3 22.17 40.28 34.74
CA VAL A 3 21.30 39.10 35.01
C VAL A 3 20.15 38.99 34.01
N ASN A 4 19.57 40.12 33.60
CA ASN A 4 18.49 40.16 32.60
C ASN A 4 18.98 39.78 31.19
N ARG A 5 20.26 40.02 30.89
CA ARG A 5 20.86 39.67 29.60
C ARG A 5 21.11 38.17 29.50
N GLN A 6 21.62 37.54 30.55
CA GLN A 6 21.81 36.09 30.60
C GLN A 6 20.48 35.32 30.54
N ALA A 7 19.45 35.78 31.28
CA ALA A 7 18.12 35.17 31.25
C ALA A 7 17.46 35.25 29.85
N MET A 8 17.70 36.34 29.11
CA MET A 8 17.18 36.52 27.76
C MET A 8 17.87 35.59 26.74
N VAL A 9 19.20 35.42 26.85
CA VAL A 9 19.97 34.48 26.02
C VAL A 9 19.54 33.04 26.28
N PHE A 10 19.35 32.67 27.56
CA PHE A 10 18.92 31.32 27.93
C PHE A 10 17.52 30.99 27.39
N ARG A 11 16.58 31.96 27.45
CA ARG A 11 15.25 31.81 26.85
C ARG A 11 15.32 31.63 25.33
N ALA A 12 16.12 32.44 24.64
CA ALA A 12 16.29 32.35 23.19
C ALA A 12 16.87 31.00 22.74
N LEU A 13 17.88 30.49 23.47
CA LEU A 13 18.46 29.17 23.24
C LEU A 13 17.45 28.05 23.48
N PHE A 14 16.67 28.14 24.56
CA PHE A 14 15.65 27.13 24.88
C PHE A 14 14.52 27.11 23.84
N THR A 15 14.07 28.28 23.38
CA THR A 15 13.06 28.37 22.31
C THR A 15 13.58 27.83 20.98
N ALA A 16 14.84 28.12 20.63
CA ALA A 16 15.46 27.60 19.42
C ALA A 16 15.63 26.08 19.48
N PHE A 17 16.08 25.55 20.61
CA PHE A 17 16.21 24.12 20.84
C PHE A 17 14.86 23.40 20.78
N SER A 18 13.81 23.98 21.38
CA SER A 18 12.46 23.43 21.34
C SER A 18 11.87 23.42 19.92
N LEU A 19 12.12 24.47 19.12
CA LEU A 19 11.72 24.54 17.71
C LEU A 19 12.44 23.50 16.85
N VAL A 20 13.73 23.30 17.07
CA VAL A 20 14.52 22.26 16.38
C VAL A 20 14.02 20.87 16.77
N LEU A 21 13.73 20.62 18.05
CA LEU A 21 13.13 19.35 18.48
C LEU A 21 11.76 19.12 17.83
N LEU A 22 10.90 20.14 17.78
CA LEU A 22 9.59 20.06 17.12
C LEU A 22 9.71 19.69 15.64
N LEU A 23 10.69 20.24 14.93
CA LEU A 23 10.97 19.92 13.53
C LEU A 23 11.49 18.48 13.33
N ILE A 24 12.31 17.97 14.25
CA ILE A 24 12.85 16.60 14.18
C ILE A 24 11.79 15.55 14.59
N THR A 25 10.84 15.93 15.46
CA THR A 25 9.73 15.06 15.87
C THR A 25 8.55 15.06 14.91
N GLN A 26 8.59 15.84 13.82
CA GLN A 26 7.57 15.68 12.80
C GLN A 26 7.77 14.29 12.19
N PRO A 27 6.76 13.39 12.26
CA PRO A 27 6.85 12.12 11.57
C PRO A 27 7.13 12.45 10.10
N THR A 28 8.24 11.96 9.56
CA THR A 28 8.48 12.03 8.13
C THR A 28 7.24 11.43 7.47
N PRO A 29 6.56 12.14 6.57
CA PRO A 29 5.47 11.54 5.84
C PRO A 29 6.03 10.27 5.22
N THR A 30 5.51 9.11 5.59
CA THR A 30 5.77 7.87 4.87
C THR A 30 5.12 8.03 3.53
N TYR A 31 5.83 8.66 2.59
CA TYR A 31 5.47 8.63 1.20
C TYR A 31 5.50 7.17 0.77
N ALA A 32 4.44 6.73 0.13
CA ALA A 32 4.38 5.38 -0.40
C ALA A 32 5.53 5.19 -1.41
N THR A 33 6.21 4.04 -1.34
CA THR A 33 7.39 3.73 -2.16
C THR A 33 7.09 3.97 -3.65
N SER A 34 8.00 4.62 -4.37
CA SER A 34 7.85 4.82 -5.82
C SER A 34 8.11 3.51 -6.58
N ASN A 35 7.53 3.40 -7.77
CA ASN A 35 7.75 2.26 -8.66
C ASN A 35 9.23 2.08 -8.98
N LYS A 36 9.96 3.18 -9.18
CA LYS A 36 11.39 3.15 -9.50
C LYS A 36 12.20 2.32 -8.50
N ILE A 37 11.97 2.52 -7.21
CA ILE A 37 12.69 1.80 -6.15
C ILE A 37 12.37 0.30 -6.22
N VAL A 38 11.10 -0.06 -6.41
CA VAL A 38 10.68 -1.46 -6.45
C VAL A 38 11.15 -2.14 -7.73
N PHE A 39 11.05 -1.46 -8.88
CA PHE A 39 11.52 -1.93 -10.17
C PHE A 39 13.04 -2.17 -10.17
N ASP A 40 13.85 -1.18 -9.77
CA ASP A 40 15.32 -1.30 -9.73
C ASP A 40 15.78 -2.46 -8.79
N ILE A 41 14.96 -2.83 -7.80
CA ILE A 41 15.23 -3.97 -6.90
C ILE A 41 14.80 -5.30 -7.53
N CYS A 42 13.69 -5.32 -8.25
CA CYS A 42 13.04 -6.54 -8.72
C CYS A 42 13.33 -6.88 -10.19
N GLU A 43 13.89 -5.99 -11.00
CA GLU A 43 14.10 -6.19 -12.45
C GLU A 43 14.90 -7.47 -12.76
N ASP A 44 15.85 -7.79 -11.89
CA ASP A 44 16.72 -8.97 -12.02
C ASP A 44 16.18 -10.20 -11.28
N TYR A 45 14.94 -10.20 -10.78
CA TYR A 45 14.39 -11.28 -9.92
C TYR A 45 14.50 -12.67 -10.55
N PHE A 46 14.42 -12.76 -11.88
CA PHE A 46 14.51 -14.01 -12.63
C PHE A 46 15.93 -14.37 -13.06
N GLU A 47 16.91 -13.51 -12.78
CA GLU A 47 18.33 -13.75 -12.99
C GLU A 47 18.96 -14.32 -11.70
N GLU A 48 20.07 -15.08 -11.81
CA GLU A 48 20.79 -15.56 -10.62
C GLU A 48 21.39 -14.36 -9.86
N LEU A 49 20.69 -13.91 -8.81
CA LEU A 49 21.01 -12.70 -8.07
C LEU A 49 21.93 -12.90 -6.86
N ASP A 50 22.55 -11.78 -6.46
CA ASP A 50 23.18 -11.56 -5.16
C ASP A 50 22.10 -11.58 -4.05
N ASP A 51 22.27 -12.40 -3.01
CA ASP A 51 21.25 -12.80 -2.02
C ASP A 51 20.44 -11.63 -1.40
N ALA A 52 21.04 -10.44 -1.32
CA ALA A 52 20.43 -9.25 -0.74
C ALA A 52 19.35 -8.60 -1.63
N ARG A 53 19.52 -8.60 -2.96
CA ARG A 53 18.55 -7.98 -3.89
C ARG A 53 17.30 -8.85 -4.01
N ASP A 54 17.47 -10.16 -4.12
CA ASP A 54 16.36 -11.11 -4.06
C ASP A 54 15.60 -10.99 -2.73
N LEU A 55 16.29 -10.89 -1.59
CA LEU A 55 15.64 -10.68 -0.29
C LEU A 55 14.80 -9.38 -0.25
N LEU A 56 15.31 -8.27 -0.79
CA LEU A 56 14.60 -7.00 -0.81
C LEU A 56 13.40 -7.01 -1.74
N CYS A 57 13.51 -7.59 -2.94
CA CYS A 57 12.37 -7.78 -3.83
C CYS A 57 11.30 -8.62 -3.13
N ASN A 58 11.73 -9.71 -2.48
CA ASN A 58 10.84 -10.56 -1.69
C ASN A 58 10.15 -9.81 -0.55
N ILE A 59 10.79 -8.84 0.12
CA ILE A 59 10.15 -8.07 1.20
C ILE A 59 9.04 -7.17 0.65
N TYR A 60 9.29 -6.40 -0.41
CA TYR A 60 8.28 -5.50 -0.97
C TYR A 60 7.11 -6.26 -1.58
N ILE A 61 7.40 -7.33 -2.33
CA ILE A 61 6.39 -8.19 -2.94
C ILE A 61 5.61 -8.98 -1.87
N ARG A 62 6.27 -9.41 -0.79
CA ARG A 62 5.58 -10.06 0.31
C ARG A 62 4.71 -9.09 1.09
N ALA A 63 5.15 -7.87 1.35
CA ALA A 63 4.34 -6.88 2.06
C ALA A 63 3.04 -6.57 1.31
N ILE A 64 3.10 -6.44 -0.01
CA ILE A 64 1.91 -6.20 -0.83
C ILE A 64 1.03 -7.46 -0.93
N ASN A 65 1.63 -8.64 -1.01
CA ASN A 65 0.93 -9.94 -0.99
C ASN A 65 0.27 -10.24 0.36
N ASP A 66 0.89 -9.86 1.47
CA ASP A 66 0.34 -10.05 2.82
C ASP A 66 -0.80 -9.04 3.06
N TRP A 67 -0.65 -7.80 2.58
CA TRP A 67 -1.74 -6.81 2.59
C TRP A 67 -2.94 -7.27 1.75
N ARG A 68 -2.70 -7.88 0.58
CA ARG A 68 -3.71 -8.55 -0.26
C ARG A 68 -4.47 -9.63 0.49
N ILE A 69 -3.75 -10.58 1.11
CA ILE A 69 -4.38 -11.68 1.87
C ILE A 69 -5.20 -11.12 3.03
N TYR A 70 -4.70 -10.09 3.71
CA TYR A 70 -5.41 -9.45 4.81
C TYR A 70 -6.74 -8.82 4.36
N ASN A 71 -6.75 -8.07 3.25
CA ASN A 71 -7.97 -7.46 2.73
C ASN A 71 -8.99 -8.51 2.27
N LEU A 72 -8.54 -9.57 1.58
CA LEU A 72 -9.42 -10.66 1.16
C LEU A 72 -10.07 -11.36 2.35
N GLY A 73 -9.28 -11.70 3.38
CA GLY A 73 -9.81 -12.30 4.61
C GLY A 73 -10.77 -11.38 5.37
N LEU A 74 -10.56 -10.06 5.30
CA LEU A 74 -11.49 -9.08 5.88
C LEU A 74 -12.82 -9.06 5.12
N ILE A 75 -12.79 -9.08 3.79
CA ILE A 75 -13.99 -9.17 2.95
C ILE A 75 -14.77 -10.44 3.29
N GLU A 76 -14.12 -11.60 3.27
CA GLU A 76 -14.74 -12.90 3.60
C GLU A 76 -15.41 -12.87 4.99
N TYR A 77 -14.69 -12.40 6.01
CA TYR A 77 -15.24 -12.28 7.37
C TYR A 77 -16.47 -11.36 7.42
N LEU A 78 -16.41 -10.22 6.73
CA LEU A 78 -17.53 -9.28 6.70
C LEU A 78 -18.75 -9.87 5.98
N GLU A 79 -18.55 -10.66 4.91
CA GLU A 79 -19.62 -11.38 4.23
C GLU A 79 -20.25 -12.48 5.11
N GLU A 80 -19.42 -13.28 5.79
CA GLU A 80 -19.87 -14.35 6.70
C GLU A 80 -20.67 -13.80 7.88
N GLU A 81 -20.18 -12.72 8.50
CA GLU A 81 -20.90 -11.99 9.54
C GLU A 81 -22.02 -11.11 8.96
N GLY A 82 -22.20 -11.12 7.64
CA GLY A 82 -23.14 -10.42 6.75
C GLY A 82 -23.24 -8.91 6.93
N TYR A 83 -22.11 -8.27 7.16
CA TYR A 83 -21.88 -6.83 6.99
C TYR A 83 -21.65 -6.50 5.50
N LYS A 84 -22.63 -6.80 4.63
CA LYS A 84 -22.49 -6.74 3.17
C LYS A 84 -21.98 -5.39 2.65
N SER A 85 -22.57 -4.27 3.09
CA SER A 85 -22.15 -2.92 2.66
C SER A 85 -20.68 -2.63 3.03
N LYS A 86 -20.17 -3.18 4.13
CA LYS A 86 -18.75 -3.01 4.51
C LYS A 86 -17.85 -3.88 3.65
N ALA A 87 -18.25 -5.12 3.35
CA ALA A 87 -17.51 -6.00 2.47
C ALA A 87 -17.37 -5.37 1.07
N GLU A 88 -18.48 -4.87 0.50
CA GLU A 88 -18.51 -4.17 -0.79
C GLU A 88 -17.61 -2.92 -0.78
N THR A 89 -17.63 -2.12 0.28
CA THR A 89 -16.75 -0.94 0.40
C THR A 89 -15.26 -1.33 0.39
N VAL A 90 -14.90 -2.43 1.03
CA VAL A 90 -13.51 -2.92 1.07
C VAL A 90 -13.11 -3.51 -0.29
N GLU A 91 -14.01 -4.22 -0.97
CA GLU A 91 -13.78 -4.77 -2.32
C GLU A 91 -13.62 -3.66 -3.37
N GLU A 92 -14.47 -2.62 -3.35
CA GLU A 92 -14.40 -1.48 -4.28
C GLU A 92 -13.09 -0.68 -4.13
N HIS A 93 -12.53 -0.67 -2.92
CA HIS A 93 -11.28 0.03 -2.61
C HIS A 93 -10.06 -0.90 -2.53
N ASP A 94 -10.19 -2.17 -2.93
CA ASP A 94 -9.06 -3.07 -3.01
C ASP A 94 -8.14 -2.65 -4.14
N ALA A 95 -6.86 -2.41 -3.84
CA ALA A 95 -5.93 -1.87 -4.83
C ALA A 95 -5.55 -2.89 -5.92
N PHE A 96 -6.04 -4.14 -5.85
CA PHE A 96 -5.83 -5.16 -6.87
C PHE A 96 -6.99 -5.28 -7.85
N GLY A 97 -8.17 -4.75 -7.53
CA GLY A 97 -9.35 -4.73 -8.40
C GLY A 97 -9.92 -6.11 -8.79
N CYS A 98 -9.38 -7.22 -8.26
CA CYS A 98 -9.89 -8.58 -8.49
C CYS A 98 -9.40 -9.58 -7.43
N ASN A 99 -10.00 -10.78 -7.42
CA ASN A 99 -9.54 -11.86 -6.57
C ASN A 99 -8.20 -12.42 -7.09
N THR A 100 -7.13 -12.13 -6.36
CA THR A 100 -5.75 -12.50 -6.68
C THR A 100 -5.27 -13.74 -5.92
N THR A 101 -6.15 -14.51 -5.29
CA THR A 101 -5.78 -15.69 -4.48
C THR A 101 -5.03 -16.74 -5.29
N GLU A 102 -5.37 -16.90 -6.57
CA GLU A 102 -4.78 -17.91 -7.45
C GLU A 102 -3.50 -17.46 -8.16
N ILE A 103 -3.10 -16.19 -8.03
CA ILE A 103 -1.88 -15.71 -8.68
C ILE A 103 -0.64 -16.27 -7.97
N SER A 104 0.26 -16.89 -8.72
CA SER A 104 1.55 -17.29 -8.16
C SER A 104 2.40 -16.05 -7.88
N ARG A 105 3.30 -16.13 -6.90
CA ARG A 105 4.24 -15.04 -6.61
C ARG A 105 5.07 -14.66 -7.84
N ALA A 106 5.54 -15.64 -8.60
CA ALA A 106 6.34 -15.40 -9.79
C ALA A 106 5.52 -14.68 -10.87
N ASP A 107 4.25 -15.06 -11.05
CA ASP A 107 3.38 -14.38 -12.03
C ASP A 107 3.02 -12.97 -11.58
N PHE A 108 2.81 -12.75 -10.28
CA PHE A 108 2.61 -11.41 -9.72
C PHE A 108 3.81 -10.50 -10.01
N ILE A 109 5.03 -10.96 -9.75
CA ILE A 109 6.25 -10.19 -10.01
C ILE A 109 6.38 -9.92 -11.51
N ARG A 110 6.15 -10.93 -12.36
CA ARG A 110 6.22 -10.78 -13.82
C ARG A 110 5.22 -9.74 -14.33
N HIS A 111 3.97 -9.81 -13.90
CA HIS A 111 2.95 -8.83 -14.27
C HIS A 111 3.36 -7.40 -13.89
N TYR A 112 3.95 -7.21 -12.71
CA TYR A 112 4.47 -5.91 -12.29
C TYR A 112 5.64 -5.43 -13.16
N LEU A 113 6.64 -6.28 -13.39
CA LEU A 113 7.83 -5.91 -14.16
C LEU A 113 7.47 -5.61 -15.62
N ASP A 114 6.69 -6.47 -16.26
CA ASP A 114 6.23 -6.29 -17.65
C ASP A 114 5.48 -4.96 -17.78
N TYR A 115 4.57 -4.67 -16.84
CA TYR A 115 3.82 -3.41 -16.82
C TYR A 115 4.75 -2.20 -16.72
N MET A 116 5.71 -2.22 -15.79
CA MET A 116 6.61 -1.08 -15.58
C MET A 116 7.60 -0.87 -16.73
N GLN A 117 8.02 -1.93 -17.42
CA GLN A 117 8.82 -1.83 -18.65
C GLN A 117 8.05 -1.13 -19.77
N GLU A 118 6.74 -1.33 -19.85
CA GLU A 118 5.88 -0.68 -20.84
C GLU A 118 5.47 0.75 -20.45
N HIS A 119 5.63 1.13 -19.18
CA HIS A 119 5.13 2.39 -18.60
C HIS A 119 6.21 3.12 -17.78
N GLU A 120 7.38 3.37 -18.39
CA GLU A 120 8.50 4.07 -17.74
C GLU A 120 8.10 5.45 -17.18
N GLU A 121 7.11 6.11 -17.77
CA GLU A 121 6.61 7.41 -17.30
C GLU A 121 6.00 7.36 -15.90
N ARG A 122 5.62 6.16 -15.42
CA ARG A 122 5.02 5.93 -14.09
C ARG A 122 6.04 5.54 -13.02
N MET A 123 7.34 5.58 -13.32
CA MET A 123 8.38 5.20 -12.37
C MET A 123 8.38 6.04 -11.07
N GLU A 124 7.97 7.30 -11.14
CA GLU A 124 7.86 8.18 -9.97
C GLU A 124 6.51 8.04 -9.23
N ASP A 125 5.54 7.33 -9.83
CA ASP A 125 4.26 7.05 -9.18
C ASP A 125 4.43 6.08 -8.02
N SER A 126 3.42 6.05 -7.16
CA SER A 126 3.40 5.15 -6.02
C SER A 126 3.14 3.70 -6.43
N PHE A 127 3.98 2.80 -5.92
CA PHE A 127 3.86 1.35 -6.14
C PHE A 127 2.48 0.79 -5.76
N ILE A 128 1.98 1.16 -4.56
CA ILE A 128 0.69 0.66 -4.05
C ILE A 128 -0.50 1.05 -4.94
N TYR A 129 -0.41 2.19 -5.63
CA TYR A 129 -1.46 2.66 -6.53
C TYR A 129 -1.26 2.21 -7.98
N THR A 130 -0.11 1.61 -8.30
CA THR A 130 0.20 1.13 -9.66
C THR A 130 -0.01 -0.38 -9.78
N ILE A 131 0.07 -1.12 -8.66
CA ILE A 131 0.00 -2.58 -8.68
C ILE A 131 -1.33 -3.12 -9.22
N GLY A 132 -2.46 -2.42 -8.99
CA GLY A 132 -3.75 -2.81 -9.55
C GLY A 132 -3.76 -2.78 -11.08
N ASP A 133 -3.22 -1.72 -11.67
CA ASP A 133 -3.13 -1.57 -13.13
C ASP A 133 -2.21 -2.65 -13.73
N ALA A 134 -1.09 -2.96 -13.06
CA ALA A 134 -0.19 -4.01 -13.49
C ALA A 134 -0.83 -5.41 -13.49
N LEU A 135 -1.82 -5.64 -12.61
CA LEU A 135 -2.56 -6.89 -12.54
C LEU A 135 -3.80 -6.93 -13.45
N GLU A 136 -4.15 -5.82 -14.12
CA GLU A 136 -5.31 -5.75 -15.00
C GLU A 136 -5.37 -6.90 -16.03
N PRO A 137 -4.26 -7.35 -16.68
CA PRO A 137 -4.29 -8.48 -17.59
C PRO A 137 -4.66 -9.82 -16.92
N PHE A 138 -4.29 -10.01 -15.65
CA PHE A 138 -4.70 -11.17 -14.86
C PHE A 138 -6.18 -11.04 -14.49
N CYS A 139 -6.60 -9.88 -13.99
CA CYS A 139 -7.97 -9.62 -13.56
C CYS A 139 -8.98 -9.74 -14.73
N LYS A 140 -8.66 -9.24 -15.93
CA LYS A 140 -9.51 -9.35 -17.12
C LYS A 140 -9.76 -10.80 -17.53
N LYS A 141 -8.80 -11.71 -17.31
CA LYS A 141 -8.96 -13.14 -17.62
C LYS A 141 -9.95 -13.85 -16.68
N GLN A 142 -10.25 -13.27 -15.52
CA GLN A 142 -11.19 -13.84 -14.56
C GLN A 142 -12.66 -13.53 -14.87
N ASP A 143 -12.96 -12.74 -15.91
CA ASP A 143 -14.30 -12.50 -16.49
C ASP A 143 -15.42 -12.33 -15.44
N ARG A 144 -15.18 -11.48 -14.42
CA ARG A 144 -16.22 -11.14 -13.45
C ARG A 144 -17.17 -10.09 -14.05
N LYS A 145 -18.36 -10.55 -14.44
CA LYS A 145 -19.54 -9.75 -14.75
C LYS A 145 -20.15 -9.02 -13.52
N SER A 146 -19.37 -8.68 -12.50
CA SER A 146 -19.91 -8.01 -11.32
C SER A 146 -19.86 -6.51 -11.52
N GLU A 147 -20.88 -5.96 -12.19
CA GLU A 147 -21.32 -4.59 -11.85
C GLU A 147 -21.58 -4.58 -10.33
N PRO A 148 -21.05 -3.63 -9.56
CA PRO A 148 -21.40 -3.51 -8.16
C PRO A 148 -22.90 -3.21 -8.08
N ALA A 149 -23.67 -4.21 -7.65
CA ALA A 149 -25.09 -4.03 -7.41
C ALA A 149 -25.23 -3.18 -6.14
N PHE A 150 -25.46 -1.88 -6.31
CA PHE A 150 -25.80 -0.98 -5.21
C PHE A 150 -27.03 -1.53 -4.47
N TYR A 151 -26.79 -2.19 -3.34
CA TYR A 151 -27.81 -2.40 -2.33
C TYR A 151 -27.61 -1.34 -1.25
N LEU A 152 -28.33 -0.23 -1.40
CA LEU A 152 -28.70 0.60 -0.25
C LEU A 152 -29.69 -0.20 0.62
N GLU A 153 -29.30 -1.38 1.11
CA GLU A 153 -30.04 -2.06 2.17
C GLU A 153 -29.53 -1.55 3.49
N GLU A 154 -30.32 -0.63 4.01
CA GLU A 154 -30.24 -0.04 5.33
C GLU A 154 -29.79 -1.06 6.39
N ASP A 155 -28.67 -0.74 7.02
CA ASP A 155 -28.02 -1.44 8.13
C ASP A 155 -28.87 -1.37 9.43
N ARG A 156 -30.17 -1.66 9.34
CA ARG A 156 -31.13 -1.50 10.45
C ARG A 156 -31.32 -2.76 11.29
N HIS A 157 -31.03 -3.96 10.80
CA HIS A 157 -31.34 -5.19 11.54
C HIS A 157 -30.24 -6.26 11.46
N LYS A 158 -29.16 -6.08 12.22
CA LYS A 158 -28.40 -7.22 12.77
C LYS A 158 -28.36 -7.15 14.29
N LYS A 159 -29.48 -7.55 14.91
CA LYS A 159 -29.42 -8.13 16.25
C LYS A 159 -28.92 -9.57 16.06
N LYS A 160 -27.79 -9.89 16.70
CA LYS A 160 -27.33 -11.27 16.87
C LYS A 160 -28.50 -12.10 17.44
N SER A 161 -28.86 -13.17 16.73
CA SER A 161 -29.64 -14.28 17.26
C SER A 161 -28.73 -15.22 18.02
#